data_AF-A0A3D0L8Y9-F1
#
_entry.id   AF-A0A3D0L8Y9-F1
#
_cell.length_a   1.000
_cell.length_b   1.000
_cell.length_c   1.000
_cell.angle_alpha   90.00
_cell.angle_beta   90.00
_cell.angle_gamma   90.00
#
_symmetry.space_group_name_H-M   'P 1'
#
loop_
_entity.id
_entity.type
_entity.pdbx_description
1 polymer ?
#
loop_
_entity_poly.entity_id
_entity_poly.type
_entity_poly.pdbx_seq_one_letter_code
_entity_poly.pdbx_strand_id
1 'polypeptide(L)'
;MQCNVCGAELSTSFNFCPKCGAAVVETIQDAGISPAIQSSDIPVMIPVRGGAFNMGPSEAGRKVIVSDFSISATPITQRQYEHVIGSNPSRLQGRDRPVECVNWCEAVIFCNAISIMEKRTPCYSIGSTVAFQGLELS
;
A
#
# COMPACT_ATOMS: atom_id res chain seq x y z
N MET A 1 12.19 -6.75 16.91
CA MET A 1 12.33 -7.84 15.89
C MET A 1 13.28 -7.36 14.77
N GLN A 2 13.80 -8.20 13.87
CA GLN A 2 14.59 -7.76 12.71
C GLN A 2 13.87 -8.12 11.38
N CYS A 3 13.83 -7.22 10.39
CA CYS A 3 13.27 -7.52 9.05
C CYS A 3 14.10 -8.64 8.42
N ASN A 4 13.49 -9.80 8.18
CA ASN A 4 14.13 -10.92 7.50
C ASN A 4 14.53 -10.63 6.03
N VAL A 5 14.03 -9.53 5.45
CA VAL A 5 14.37 -9.08 4.09
C VAL A 5 15.54 -8.08 4.07
N CYS A 6 15.69 -7.20 5.06
CA CYS A 6 16.70 -6.11 5.01
C CYS A 6 17.53 -5.89 6.29
N GLY A 7 17.30 -6.70 7.32
CA GLY A 7 17.99 -6.66 8.60
C GLY A 7 17.70 -5.44 9.47
N ALA A 8 16.72 -4.60 9.14
CA ALA A 8 16.35 -3.45 9.98
C ALA A 8 15.78 -3.89 11.32
N GLU A 9 16.10 -3.17 12.39
CA GLU A 9 15.39 -3.30 13.66
C GLU A 9 13.94 -2.80 13.52
N LEU A 10 13.02 -3.58 14.08
CA LEU A 10 11.59 -3.39 14.01
C LEU A 10 11.04 -3.14 15.42
N SER A 11 10.30 -2.05 15.57
CA SER A 11 9.39 -1.83 16.70
C SER A 11 8.18 -2.75 16.55
N THR A 12 7.71 -3.34 17.66
CA THR A 12 6.52 -4.21 17.74
C THR A 12 5.21 -3.49 17.39
N SER A 13 5.27 -2.18 17.09
CA SER A 13 4.12 -1.35 16.74
C SER A 13 3.73 -1.40 15.26
N PHE A 14 4.51 -2.07 14.39
CA PHE A 14 4.29 -2.03 12.93
C PHE A 14 4.25 -3.44 12.32
N ASN A 15 3.17 -3.72 11.58
CA ASN A 15 3.00 -4.96 10.79
C ASN A 15 3.94 -5.02 9.57
N PHE A 16 4.66 -3.93 9.26
CA PHE A 16 5.57 -3.81 8.12
C PHE A 16 6.87 -3.14 8.55
N CYS A 17 7.96 -3.59 7.96
CA CYS A 17 9.25 -2.99 8.20
C CYS A 17 9.33 -1.60 7.55
N PRO A 18 9.73 -0.56 8.31
CA PRO A 18 9.83 0.80 7.78
C PRO A 18 10.98 1.00 6.76
N LYS A 19 11.94 0.07 6.70
CA LYS A 19 13.08 0.12 5.76
C LYS A 19 12.82 -0.63 4.46
N CYS A 20 12.20 -1.82 4.54
CA CYS A 20 12.04 -2.73 3.40
C CYS A 20 10.58 -2.86 2.93
N GLY A 21 9.61 -2.43 3.73
CA GLY A 21 8.19 -2.69 3.51
C GLY A 21 7.80 -4.16 3.67
N ALA A 22 8.70 -5.04 4.11
CA ALA A 22 8.38 -6.45 4.32
C ALA A 22 7.43 -6.62 5.52
N ALA A 23 6.44 -7.50 5.38
CA ALA A 23 5.56 -7.86 6.48
C ALA A 23 6.37 -8.43 7.65
N VAL A 24 6.13 -7.90 8.84
CA VAL A 24 6.64 -8.43 10.10
C VAL A 24 5.73 -9.58 10.48
N VAL A 25 6.07 -10.79 10.02
CA VAL A 25 5.33 -11.99 10.41
C VAL A 25 5.68 -12.27 11.87
N GLU A 26 4.88 -11.75 12.80
CA GLU A 26 4.83 -12.34 14.13
C GLU A 26 4.26 -13.75 13.97
N THR A 27 5.04 -14.74 14.40
CA THR A 27 4.55 -16.08 14.70
C THR A 27 3.47 -15.96 15.78
N ILE A 28 2.23 -15.70 15.37
CA ILE A 28 1.07 -15.88 16.24
C ILE A 28 0.85 -17.39 16.32
N GLN A 29 1.25 -17.96 17.45
CA GLN A 29 0.76 -19.28 17.86
C GLN A 29 -0.76 -19.18 18.04
N ASP A 30 -1.47 -19.97 17.25
CA ASP A 30 -2.81 -20.50 17.48
C ASP A 30 -3.75 -19.67 18.37
N ALA A 31 -4.44 -18.73 17.74
CA ALA A 31 -5.75 -18.29 18.19
C ALA A 31 -6.70 -18.17 17.00
N GLY A 32 -7.06 -19.32 16.40
CA GLY A 32 -8.41 -19.68 15.94
C GLY A 32 -9.27 -18.71 15.11
N ILE A 33 -8.75 -17.60 14.60
CA ILE A 33 -9.47 -16.67 13.74
C ILE A 33 -8.51 -16.31 12.61
N SER A 34 -8.41 -17.18 11.61
CA SER A 34 -7.95 -16.71 10.29
C SER A 34 -9.05 -15.80 9.75
N PRO A 35 -8.82 -14.50 9.54
CA PRO A 35 -9.73 -13.75 8.70
C PRO A 35 -9.53 -14.34 7.31
N ALA A 36 -10.46 -15.19 6.88
CA ALA A 36 -10.48 -15.70 5.52
C ALA A 36 -10.45 -14.49 4.59
N ILE A 37 -9.37 -14.33 3.81
CA ILE A 37 -9.18 -13.24 2.85
C ILE A 37 -10.45 -13.16 2.01
N GLN A 38 -11.23 -12.10 2.19
CA GLN A 38 -12.40 -11.90 1.33
C GLN A 38 -11.89 -11.31 0.01
N SER A 39 -12.50 -11.70 -1.10
CA SER A 39 -12.14 -11.14 -2.42
C SER A 39 -12.24 -9.61 -2.46
N SER A 40 -13.02 -9.00 -1.56
CA SER A 40 -13.20 -7.55 -1.42
C SER A 40 -12.05 -6.82 -0.71
N ASP A 41 -11.12 -7.57 -0.11
CA ASP A 41 -10.02 -7.03 0.69
C ASP A 41 -8.77 -6.74 -0.17
N ILE A 42 -8.74 -7.26 -1.40
CA ILE A 42 -7.74 -6.95 -2.42
C ILE A 42 -8.38 -6.03 -3.48
N PRO A 43 -7.68 -4.98 -3.95
CA PRO A 43 -8.17 -4.12 -5.03
C PRO A 43 -8.38 -4.90 -6.33
N VAL A 44 -9.55 -4.73 -6.94
CA VAL A 44 -9.79 -5.22 -8.29
C VAL A 44 -9.04 -4.33 -9.28
N MET A 45 -8.12 -4.93 -10.04
CA MET A 45 -7.33 -4.24 -11.05
C MET A 45 -7.98 -4.41 -12.43
N ILE A 46 -8.21 -3.30 -13.13
CA ILE A 46 -8.78 -3.27 -14.47
C ILE A 46 -7.66 -3.07 -15.49
N PRO A 47 -7.55 -3.93 -16.53
CA PRO A 47 -6.56 -3.75 -17.59
C PRO A 47 -6.92 -2.54 -18.46
N VAL A 48 -5.93 -1.69 -18.69
CA VAL A 48 -6.02 -0.53 -19.57
C VAL A 48 -5.03 -0.75 -20.71
N ARG A 49 -5.56 -0.78 -21.93
CA ARG A 49 -4.71 -0.86 -23.13
C ARG A 49 -3.90 0.42 -23.27
N GLY A 50 -2.61 0.24 -23.52
CA GLY A 50 -1.68 1.30 -23.82
C GLY A 50 -1.97 1.95 -25.17
N GLY A 51 -1.30 3.06 -25.42
CA GLY A 51 -1.49 3.86 -26.62
C GLY A 51 -1.01 5.29 -26.44
N ALA A 52 -1.28 6.11 -27.45
CA ALA A 52 -0.98 7.53 -27.43
C ALA A 52 -2.24 8.35 -27.13
N PHE A 53 -2.14 9.29 -26.20
CA PHE A 53 -3.20 10.24 -25.89
C PHE A 53 -2.64 11.64 -25.61
N ASN A 54 -3.48 12.66 -25.70
CA ASN A 54 -3.11 14.03 -25.36
C ASN A 54 -3.46 14.29 -23.89
N MET A 55 -2.45 14.53 -23.06
CA MET A 55 -2.62 14.85 -21.65
C MET A 55 -2.63 16.36 -21.45
N GLY A 56 -3.67 16.87 -20.79
CA GLY A 56 -3.86 18.31 -20.54
C GLY A 56 -4.98 18.91 -21.39
N PRO A 57 -5.21 20.23 -21.28
CA PRO A 57 -6.27 20.92 -22.01
C PRO A 57 -6.01 20.88 -23.53
N SER A 58 -7.08 20.93 -24.33
CA SER A 58 -7.02 20.72 -25.79
C SER A 58 -6.03 21.62 -26.53
N GLU A 59 -5.82 22.86 -26.06
CA GLU A 59 -4.94 23.85 -26.72
C GLU A 59 -3.46 23.75 -26.31
N ALA A 60 -3.15 23.10 -25.19
CA ALA A 60 -1.78 22.98 -24.65
C ALA A 60 -1.41 21.53 -24.27
N GLY A 61 -2.16 20.55 -24.79
CA GLY A 61 -2.01 19.15 -24.46
C GLY A 61 -0.68 18.58 -24.95
N ARG A 62 -0.02 17.80 -24.10
CA ARG A 62 1.19 17.06 -24.47
C ARG A 62 0.81 15.65 -24.92
N LYS A 63 1.34 15.21 -26.05
CA LYS A 63 1.21 13.81 -26.47
C LYS A 63 2.03 12.91 -25.54
N VAL A 64 1.37 11.93 -24.93
CA VAL A 64 1.94 10.93 -24.03
C VAL A 64 1.69 9.55 -24.61
N ILE A 65 2.67 8.65 -24.50
CA ILE A 65 2.56 7.25 -24.89
C ILE A 65 2.74 6.42 -23.62
N VAL A 66 1.81 5.51 -23.37
CA VAL A 66 1.86 4.57 -22.24
C VAL A 66 1.77 3.14 -22.74
N SER A 67 2.50 2.22 -22.12
CA SER A 67 2.35 0.79 -22.33
C SER A 67 1.04 0.29 -21.71
N ASP A 68 0.64 -0.95 -22.03
CA ASP A 68 -0.45 -1.62 -21.33
C ASP A 68 -0.17 -1.66 -19.82
N PHE A 69 -1.18 -1.37 -19.01
CA PHE A 69 -1.07 -1.41 -17.55
C PHE A 69 -2.40 -1.84 -16.92
N SER A 70 -2.45 -1.94 -15.61
CA SER A 70 -3.70 -2.13 -14.87
C SER A 70 -3.83 -1.08 -13.78
N ILE A 71 -5.06 -0.64 -13.51
CA ILE A 71 -5.36 0.36 -12.47
C ILE A 71 -6.50 -0.13 -11.59
N SER A 72 -6.50 0.25 -10.31
CA SER A 72 -7.59 -0.13 -9.41
C SER A 72 -8.93 0.43 -9.91
N ALA A 73 -9.98 -0.40 -9.85
CA ALA A 73 -11.32 -0.02 -10.31
C ALA A 73 -11.91 1.16 -9.51
N THR A 74 -11.50 1.29 -8.25
CA THR A 74 -11.88 2.36 -7.32
C THR A 74 -10.64 2.93 -6.64
N PRO A 75 -10.75 4.08 -5.96
CA PRO A 75 -9.79 4.43 -4.92
C PRO A 75 -9.65 3.28 -3.92
N ILE A 76 -8.45 3.14 -3.35
CA ILE A 76 -8.20 2.15 -2.30
C ILE A 76 -9.13 2.46 -1.13
N THR A 77 -9.91 1.45 -0.73
CA THR A 77 -10.88 1.59 0.36
C THR A 77 -10.22 1.45 1.72
N GLN A 78 -10.88 1.96 2.76
CA GLN A 78 -10.45 1.80 4.15
C GLN A 78 -10.26 0.34 4.52
N ARG A 79 -11.19 -0.54 4.11
CA ARG A 79 -11.06 -1.99 4.34
C ARG A 79 -9.83 -2.59 3.66
N GLN A 80 -9.55 -2.24 2.40
CA GLN A 80 -8.39 -2.75 1.68
C GLN A 80 -7.09 -2.25 2.30
N TYR A 81 -7.02 -0.96 2.64
CA TYR A 81 -5.85 -0.39 3.29
C TYR A 81 -5.59 -1.03 4.64
N GLU A 82 -6.62 -1.17 5.49
CA GLU A 82 -6.52 -1.80 6.79
C GLU A 82 -6.19 -3.30 6.70
N HIS A 83 -6.72 -4.01 5.69
CA HIS A 83 -6.35 -5.42 5.47
C HIS A 83 -4.87 -5.58 5.15
N VAL A 84 -4.31 -4.67 4.34
CA VAL A 84 -2.90 -4.73 3.95
C VAL A 84 -2.01 -4.17 5.06
N ILE A 85 -2.28 -2.99 5.61
CA ILE A 85 -1.40 -2.27 6.55
C ILE A 85 -1.67 -2.62 8.02
N GLY A 86 -2.89 -3.06 8.34
CA GLY A 86 -3.35 -3.38 9.70
C GLY A 86 -3.80 -2.19 10.53
N SER A 87 -3.95 -1.01 9.91
CA SER A 87 -4.52 0.18 10.55
C SER A 87 -5.31 1.02 9.55
N ASN A 88 -6.23 1.85 10.06
CA ASN A 88 -7.03 2.77 9.24
C ASN A 88 -6.83 4.22 9.73
N PRO A 89 -6.08 5.06 9.01
CA PRO A 89 -5.81 6.44 9.41
C PRO A 89 -6.98 7.41 9.13
N SER A 90 -8.04 6.95 8.45
CA SER A 90 -9.11 7.82 7.98
C SER A 90 -9.88 8.46 9.14
N ARG A 91 -10.13 9.76 9.03
CA ARG A 91 -11.06 10.51 9.88
C ARG A 91 -12.53 10.22 9.53
N LEU A 92 -12.85 10.05 8.25
CA LEU A 92 -14.22 9.79 7.77
C LEU A 92 -14.48 8.29 7.64
N GLN A 93 -14.90 7.67 8.74
CA GLN A 93 -15.08 6.22 8.84
C GLN A 93 -16.09 5.63 7.85
N GLY A 94 -15.74 4.50 7.24
CA GLY A 94 -16.62 3.65 6.44
C GLY A 94 -15.83 2.65 5.59
N ARG A 95 -16.13 1.34 5.72
CA ARG A 95 -15.34 0.25 5.12
C ARG A 95 -15.11 0.39 3.61
N ASP A 96 -16.14 0.80 2.88
CA ASP A 96 -16.11 0.96 1.41
C ASP A 96 -15.78 2.40 0.96
N ARG A 97 -15.46 3.30 1.89
CA ARG A 97 -15.00 4.66 1.56
C ARG A 97 -13.54 4.63 1.17
N PRO A 98 -13.07 5.61 0.36
CA PRO A 98 -11.65 5.80 0.14
C PRO A 98 -10.90 5.97 1.48
N VAL A 99 -9.73 5.36 1.58
CA VAL A 99 -8.80 5.69 2.67
C VAL A 99 -8.30 7.12 2.47
N GLU A 100 -8.22 7.88 3.56
CA GLU A 100 -7.66 9.23 3.59
C GLU A 100 -6.80 9.41 4.84
N CYS A 101 -6.18 10.59 5.01
CA CYS A 101 -5.09 10.81 5.96
C CYS A 101 -3.86 9.91 5.73
N VAL A 102 -3.61 9.52 4.48
CA VAL A 102 -2.43 8.76 4.04
C VAL A 102 -1.49 9.69 3.28
N ASN A 103 -0.24 9.79 3.73
CA ASN A 103 0.79 10.53 3.01
C ASN A 103 1.40 9.71 1.87
N TRP A 104 2.23 10.34 1.03
CA TRP A 104 2.79 9.67 -0.16
C TRP A 104 3.69 8.48 0.20
N CYS A 105 4.49 8.57 1.26
CA CYS A 105 5.35 7.49 1.72
C CYS A 105 4.52 6.27 2.18
N GLU A 106 3.44 6.50 2.92
CA GLU A 106 2.52 5.45 3.35
C GLU A 106 1.80 4.79 2.17
N ALA A 107 1.45 5.57 1.14
CA ALA A 107 0.84 5.04 -0.08
C ALA A 107 1.80 4.11 -0.84
N VAL A 108 3.08 4.47 -0.98
CA VAL A 108 4.07 3.58 -1.64
C VAL A 108 4.41 2.35 -0.79
N ILE A 109 4.36 2.48 0.55
CA ILE A 109 4.48 1.32 1.46
C ILE A 109 3.33 0.35 1.24
N PHE A 110 2.09 0.83 1.14
CA PHE A 110 0.93 0.00 0.78
C PHE A 110 1.14 -0.74 -0.56
N CYS A 111 1.62 -0.04 -1.59
CA CYS A 111 1.90 -0.65 -2.90
C CYS A 111 2.96 -1.78 -2.82
N ASN A 112 4.01 -1.60 -2.02
CA ASN A 112 5.01 -2.64 -1.82
C ASN A 112 4.46 -3.81 -0.99
N ALA A 113 3.71 -3.52 0.08
CA ALA A 113 3.10 -4.54 0.93
C ALA A 113 2.15 -5.44 0.14
N ILE A 114 1.26 -4.86 -0.66
CA ILE A 114 0.34 -5.65 -1.50
C ILE A 114 1.07 -6.43 -2.59
N SER A 115 2.15 -5.88 -3.16
CA SER A 115 3.00 -6.63 -4.10
C SER A 115 3.57 -7.89 -3.45
N ILE A 116 4.07 -7.79 -2.22
CA ILE A 116 4.61 -8.93 -1.46
C ILE A 116 3.50 -9.94 -1.16
N MET A 117 2.32 -9.49 -0.72
CA MET A 117 1.17 -10.37 -0.46
C MET A 117 0.74 -11.15 -1.71
N GLU A 118 0.77 -10.51 -2.88
CA GLU A 118 0.50 -11.15 -4.17
C GLU A 118 1.69 -11.91 -4.76
N LYS A 119 2.80 -12.04 -4.02
CA LYS A 119 4.04 -12.71 -4.47
C LYS A 119 4.65 -12.08 -5.72
N ARG A 120 4.58 -10.75 -5.83
CA ARG A 120 5.17 -9.92 -6.88
C ARG A 120 6.39 -9.17 -6.34
N THR A 121 7.24 -8.71 -7.26
CA THR A 121 8.39 -7.87 -6.93
C THR A 121 7.93 -6.45 -6.54
N PRO A 122 8.33 -5.92 -5.38
CA PRO A 122 8.07 -4.52 -4.99
C PRO A 122 8.66 -3.52 -6.00
N CYS A 123 7.95 -2.42 -6.25
CA CYS A 123 8.37 -1.42 -7.24
C CYS A 123 9.17 -0.24 -6.66
N TYR A 124 9.03 0.02 -5.35
CA TYR A 124 9.65 1.19 -4.72
C TYR A 124 10.82 0.81 -3.82
N SER A 125 11.94 1.51 -3.97
CA SER A 125 13.04 1.52 -3.01
C SER A 125 12.91 2.78 -2.15
N ILE A 126 12.60 2.60 -0.87
CA ILE A 126 12.55 3.73 0.07
C ILE A 126 13.98 3.95 0.58
N GLY A 127 14.55 5.12 0.29
CA GLY A 127 15.89 5.47 0.74
C GLY A 127 16.03 5.34 2.26
N SER A 128 17.24 5.04 2.75
CA SER A 128 17.53 4.75 4.16
C SER A 128 17.45 5.97 5.10
N THR A 129 16.62 6.97 4.80
CA THR A 129 16.51 8.18 5.62
C THR A 129 15.10 8.74 5.54
N VAL A 130 14.25 8.30 6.45
CA VAL A 130 13.48 9.22 7.31
C VAL A 130 13.21 8.49 8.61
N ALA A 131 13.79 9.00 9.69
CA ALA A 131 13.23 8.77 11.01
C ALA A 131 11.78 9.27 10.96
N PHE A 132 10.82 8.37 11.09
CA PHE A 132 9.44 8.76 11.42
C PHE A 132 9.42 9.21 12.87
N GLN A 133 10.03 10.36 13.15
CA GLN A 133 9.72 11.16 14.34
C GLN A 133 8.49 12.00 13.98
N GLY A 134 7.31 11.47 14.29
CA GLY A 134 6.07 12.14 13.94
C GLY A 134 4.81 11.49 14.47
N LEU A 135 4.90 10.76 15.59
CA LEU A 135 3.76 10.40 16.43
C LEU A 135 4.22 10.46 17.89
N GLU A 136 4.61 11.64 18.36
CA GLU A 136 4.43 11.95 19.78
C GLU A 136 2.99 12.46 19.93
N LEU A 137 2.23 11.70 20.72
CA LEU A 137 0.89 12.04 21.16
C LEU A 137 0.97 13.32 22.01
N SER A 138 0.23 14.36 21.61
CA SER A 138 -0.22 15.44 22.49
C SER A 138 -1.72 15.38 22.64
#